data_AF-A0A2A5A0V4-F1
#
_entry.id   AF-A0A2A5A0V4-F1
#
_cell.length_a   1.000
_cell.length_b   1.000
_cell.length_c   1.000
_cell.angle_alpha   90.00
_cell.angle_beta   90.00
_cell.angle_gamma   90.00
#
_symmetry.space_group_name_H-M   'P 1'
#
loop_
_entity.id
_entity.type
_entity.pdbx_description
1 polymer ?
#
loop_
_entity_poly.entity_id
_entity_poly.type
_entity_poly.pdbx_seq_one_letter_code
_entity_poly.pdbx_strand_id
1 'polypeptide(L)'
;MNTKIKLNTKLDNYLPARWLSDAQPKFIYCLLLSGLILLTGCQATPNATSLKLSDYQFAIQEHKFQHAQTLLNKQIKHKQLTDRELQERRGLLAEADRHHTAIIIKQAMAKINAYHWQEAETLLLQAEQHSIHPEAFSTTFKELFEKEQNQLANLSLNTKMAKMVWLKAEASNLDNLNHSTLQSPLSRFSQLRIKLITRHTNRALMHCAKENFDSNHINRSRTCYSYIDKENIPPRLVTEYQILSHYFAKHKPANPTAIAAIKIPPTSTHGIQALAAQSLPPTEQQTLSPEAIMPSPKPTINKQTQLKKLLQRLESDLENVNLVKIQTTLGKIDALKLNTPQPHKKALLAKQFLSSQITKLDQRADNFYRNEHISQAHSIWEYLLRVDPNNSSIRLKQDRSQRVLENMRALREEQPRNSLADAIEAPS
;
A
#
# COMPACT_ATOMS: atom_id res chain seq x y z
N MET A 1 -55.55 -7.38 36.61
CA MET A 1 -56.02 -7.03 35.24
C MET A 1 -54.79 -6.67 34.41
N ASN A 2 -54.10 -7.65 33.83
CA ASN A 2 -54.22 -8.09 32.43
C ASN A 2 -53.90 -6.99 31.39
N THR A 3 -52.62 -6.77 31.14
CA THR A 3 -52.12 -6.17 29.89
C THR A 3 -51.28 -7.21 29.15
N LYS A 4 -51.91 -7.78 28.12
CA LYS A 4 -51.31 -8.71 27.15
C LYS A 4 -50.27 -7.98 26.31
N ILE A 5 -49.02 -8.43 26.35
CA ILE A 5 -48.04 -8.14 25.30
C ILE A 5 -48.08 -9.32 24.32
N LYS A 6 -48.57 -9.07 23.09
CA LYS A 6 -48.47 -9.99 21.96
C LYS A 6 -47.07 -9.88 21.37
N LEU A 7 -46.24 -10.90 21.57
CA LEU A 7 -45.05 -11.12 20.75
C LEU A 7 -45.41 -12.03 19.58
N ASN A 8 -45.11 -11.52 18.39
CA ASN A 8 -45.44 -12.08 17.09
C ASN A 8 -44.40 -13.15 16.74
N THR A 9 -44.80 -14.41 16.74
CA THR A 9 -43.99 -15.55 16.29
C THR A 9 -44.02 -15.64 14.77
N LYS A 10 -42.88 -15.36 14.13
CA LYS A 10 -42.65 -15.72 12.72
C LYS A 10 -41.16 -15.93 12.48
N LEU A 11 -40.68 -17.14 12.69
CA LEU A 11 -39.40 -17.60 12.14
C LEU A 11 -39.39 -19.14 12.06
N ASP A 12 -40.27 -19.66 11.21
CA ASP A 12 -40.15 -21.01 10.67
C ASP A 12 -39.64 -20.92 9.23
N ASN A 13 -38.80 -21.90 8.89
CA ASN A 13 -38.18 -22.20 7.59
C ASN A 13 -36.78 -21.60 7.40
N TYR A 14 -35.76 -22.39 7.71
CA TYR A 14 -34.73 -22.86 6.77
C TYR A 14 -33.74 -23.75 7.54
N LEU A 15 -33.86 -25.08 7.41
CA LEU A 15 -32.74 -26.05 7.54
C LEU A 15 -33.27 -27.45 7.15
N PRO A 16 -32.71 -28.12 6.13
CA PRO A 16 -33.15 -29.47 5.76
C PRO A 16 -32.51 -30.52 6.68
N ALA A 17 -33.37 -31.27 7.37
CA ALA A 17 -33.03 -32.52 8.04
C ALA A 17 -32.75 -33.60 6.98
N ARG A 18 -31.47 -33.82 6.65
CA ARG A 18 -31.08 -34.98 5.83
C ARG A 18 -29.59 -35.35 5.95
N TRP A 19 -29.06 -35.54 7.15
CA TRP A 19 -27.73 -36.11 7.36
C TRP A 19 -27.65 -36.86 8.69
N LEU A 20 -28.20 -38.09 8.75
CA LEU A 20 -27.97 -38.95 9.93
C LEU A 20 -28.21 -40.46 9.68
N SER A 21 -27.91 -40.98 8.49
CA SER A 21 -28.07 -42.43 8.24
C SER A 21 -26.90 -43.17 7.57
N ASP A 22 -25.72 -42.56 7.37
CA ASP A 22 -24.59 -43.24 6.67
C ASP A 22 -23.27 -43.32 7.47
N ALA A 23 -23.29 -43.11 8.79
CA ALA A 23 -22.08 -43.00 9.61
C ALA A 23 -21.75 -44.24 10.49
N GLN A 24 -21.94 -45.48 10.00
CA GLN A 24 -21.77 -46.69 10.84
C GLN A 24 -21.03 -47.91 10.20
N PRO A 25 -20.04 -47.73 9.30
CA PRO A 25 -18.94 -48.71 9.28
C PRO A 25 -17.51 -48.14 9.26
N LYS A 26 -17.33 -46.83 9.04
CA LYS A 26 -15.98 -46.23 8.90
C LYS A 26 -15.27 -45.98 10.23
N PHE A 27 -16.02 -45.76 11.31
CA PHE A 27 -15.44 -45.48 12.64
C PHE A 27 -14.84 -46.73 13.31
N ILE A 28 -15.41 -47.91 13.05
CA ILE A 28 -14.92 -49.20 13.55
C ILE A 28 -13.61 -49.59 12.85
N TYR A 29 -13.48 -49.28 11.55
CA TYR A 29 -12.24 -49.50 10.80
C TYR A 29 -11.08 -48.64 11.32
N CYS A 30 -11.32 -47.38 11.69
CA CYS A 30 -10.27 -46.52 12.27
C CYS A 30 -9.81 -47.02 13.66
N LEU A 31 -10.71 -47.54 14.49
CA LEU A 31 -10.35 -48.08 15.80
C LEU A 31 -9.57 -49.40 15.67
N LEU A 32 -9.96 -50.29 14.75
CA LEU A 32 -9.22 -51.54 14.50
C LEU A 32 -7.84 -51.30 13.85
N LEU A 33 -7.70 -50.30 12.97
CA LEU A 33 -6.39 -49.93 12.42
C LEU A 33 -5.46 -49.35 13.49
N SER A 34 -5.99 -48.55 14.43
CA SER A 34 -5.20 -47.98 15.52
C SER A 34 -4.72 -49.04 16.52
N GLY A 35 -5.49 -50.11 16.73
CA GLY A 35 -5.09 -51.24 17.56
C GLY A 35 -3.98 -52.11 16.93
N LEU A 36 -3.99 -52.27 15.61
CA LEU A 36 -2.97 -53.08 14.90
C LEU A 36 -1.60 -52.39 14.84
N ILE A 37 -1.56 -51.06 14.82
CA ILE A 37 -0.31 -50.28 14.79
C ILE A 37 0.39 -50.28 16.16
N LEU A 38 -0.36 -50.45 17.26
CA LEU A 38 0.19 -50.51 18.61
C LEU A 38 0.83 -51.87 18.96
N LEU A 39 0.59 -52.92 18.17
CA LEU A 39 1.07 -54.29 18.47
C LEU A 39 2.31 -54.72 17.66
N THR A 40 2.79 -53.92 16.70
CA THR A 40 3.97 -54.25 15.87
C THR A 40 5.23 -53.45 16.22
N GLY A 41 5.20 -52.66 17.31
CA GLY A 41 6.25 -51.68 17.64
C GLY A 41 7.33 -52.12 18.63
N CYS A 42 7.57 -53.42 18.84
CA CYS A 42 8.64 -53.89 19.72
C CYS A 42 9.70 -54.68 18.97
N GLN A 43 10.95 -54.27 19.19
CA GLN A 43 12.22 -54.95 18.87
C GLN A 43 12.90 -54.60 17.54
N ALA A 44 13.46 -53.39 17.49
CA ALA A 44 14.85 -53.21 17.07
C ALA A 44 15.36 -51.94 17.75
N THR A 45 16.23 -52.06 18.75
CA THR A 45 17.03 -50.92 19.23
C THR A 45 18.05 -50.61 18.14
N PRO A 46 17.90 -49.52 17.36
CA PRO A 46 18.89 -49.20 16.35
C PRO A 46 20.19 -48.86 17.07
N ASN A 47 21.26 -49.53 16.68
CA ASN A 47 22.62 -49.18 17.11
C ASN A 47 22.82 -47.68 16.91
N ALA A 48 23.12 -46.96 17.99
CA ALA A 48 23.17 -45.50 18.08
C ALA A 48 24.29 -44.83 17.25
N THR A 49 24.90 -45.55 16.30
CA THR A 49 26.00 -45.11 15.43
C THR A 49 25.59 -44.87 13.98
N SER A 50 24.35 -45.18 13.55
CA SER A 50 23.88 -44.85 12.19
C SER A 50 23.20 -43.47 12.06
N LEU A 51 23.17 -42.69 13.14
CA LEU A 51 22.31 -41.50 13.30
C LEU A 51 22.87 -40.18 12.72
N LYS A 52 23.68 -40.15 11.66
CA LYS A 52 24.28 -38.86 11.19
C LYS A 52 24.32 -38.61 9.68
N LEU A 53 24.09 -39.61 8.84
CA LEU A 53 24.03 -39.42 7.39
C LEU A 53 22.62 -38.98 6.93
N SER A 54 21.59 -39.45 7.63
CA SER A 54 20.19 -39.15 7.35
C SER A 54 19.88 -37.66 7.45
N ASP A 55 20.36 -36.99 8.49
CA ASP A 55 19.90 -35.63 8.81
C ASP A 55 20.44 -34.60 7.81
N TYR A 56 21.66 -34.80 7.32
CA TYR A 56 22.25 -33.97 6.27
C TYR A 56 21.50 -34.14 4.94
N GLN A 57 21.25 -35.38 4.53
CA GLN A 57 20.52 -35.67 3.31
C GLN A 57 19.06 -35.20 3.41
N PHE A 58 18.43 -35.38 4.56
CA PHE A 58 17.09 -34.89 4.86
C PHE A 58 17.02 -33.36 4.78
N ALA A 59 18.00 -32.65 5.34
CA ALA A 59 18.07 -31.19 5.23
C ALA A 59 18.19 -30.71 3.78
N ILE A 60 18.94 -31.42 2.93
CA ILE A 60 19.02 -31.13 1.48
C ILE A 60 17.68 -31.40 0.78
N GLN A 61 17.03 -32.52 1.10
CA GLN A 61 15.71 -32.89 0.54
C GLN A 61 14.62 -31.87 0.90
N GLU A 62 14.65 -31.38 2.13
CA GLU A 62 13.75 -30.33 2.64
C GLU A 62 14.17 -28.90 2.21
N HIS A 63 15.17 -28.78 1.34
CA HIS A 63 15.70 -27.50 0.83
C HIS A 63 16.23 -26.55 1.92
N LYS A 64 16.63 -27.07 3.08
CA LYS A 64 17.20 -26.32 4.21
C LYS A 64 18.73 -26.29 4.12
N PHE A 65 19.27 -25.68 3.06
CA PHE A 65 20.70 -25.77 2.73
C PHE A 65 21.62 -25.15 3.79
N GLN A 66 21.22 -24.02 4.42
CA GLN A 66 21.97 -23.47 5.56
C GLN A 66 22.05 -24.43 6.74
N HIS A 67 20.96 -25.17 7.00
CA HIS A 67 20.95 -26.18 8.05
C HIS A 67 21.87 -27.35 7.68
N ALA A 68 21.80 -27.83 6.44
CA ALA A 68 22.72 -28.85 5.93
C ALA A 68 24.19 -28.41 6.02
N GLN A 69 24.50 -27.14 5.73
CA GLN A 69 25.84 -26.60 5.89
C GLN A 69 26.28 -26.55 7.36
N THR A 70 25.37 -26.19 8.26
CA THR A 70 25.64 -26.20 9.71
C THR A 70 25.95 -27.61 10.20
N LEU A 71 25.18 -28.62 9.76
CA LEU A 71 25.41 -30.03 10.05
C LEU A 71 26.76 -30.51 9.50
N LEU A 72 27.12 -30.11 8.27
CA LEU A 72 28.41 -30.44 7.67
C LEU A 72 29.58 -29.81 8.46
N ASN A 73 29.46 -28.54 8.84
CA ASN A 73 30.46 -27.84 9.67
C ASN A 73 30.65 -28.51 11.03
N LYS A 74 29.57 -29.05 11.64
CA LYS A 74 29.66 -29.87 12.85
C LYS A 74 30.53 -31.11 12.64
N GLN A 75 30.29 -31.86 11.55
CA GLN A 75 31.04 -33.07 11.23
C GLN A 75 32.54 -32.78 11.02
N ILE A 76 32.87 -31.64 10.41
CA ILE A 76 34.26 -31.15 10.28
C ILE A 76 34.89 -30.94 11.65
N LYS A 77 34.19 -30.26 12.57
CA LYS A 77 34.74 -29.98 13.90
C LYS A 77 35.08 -31.25 14.68
N HIS A 78 34.30 -32.32 14.49
CA HIS A 78 34.54 -33.62 15.11
C HIS A 78 35.49 -34.54 14.33
N LYS A 79 36.14 -34.05 13.27
CA LYS A 79 37.05 -34.84 12.41
C LYS A 79 36.41 -36.13 11.90
N GLN A 80 35.10 -36.10 11.61
CA GLN A 80 34.33 -37.26 11.17
C GLN A 80 34.43 -37.55 9.67
N LEU A 81 35.08 -36.67 8.91
CA LEU A 81 35.18 -36.74 7.45
C LEU A 81 36.63 -36.61 7.04
N THR A 82 37.03 -37.39 6.05
CA THR A 82 38.27 -37.15 5.30
C THR A 82 38.13 -35.88 4.45
N ASP A 83 39.25 -35.26 4.09
CA ASP A 83 39.25 -34.05 3.23
C ASP A 83 38.52 -34.29 1.90
N ARG A 84 38.66 -35.50 1.35
CA ARG A 84 37.98 -35.92 0.13
C ARG A 84 36.46 -35.97 0.31
N GLU A 85 35.98 -36.64 1.36
CA GLU A 85 34.53 -36.71 1.64
C GLU A 85 33.93 -35.34 1.94
N LEU A 86 34.69 -34.48 2.62
CA LEU A 86 34.26 -33.10 2.88
C LEU A 86 34.08 -32.32 1.58
N GLN A 87 35.05 -32.39 0.67
CA GLN A 87 34.99 -31.71 -0.62
C GLN A 87 33.80 -32.21 -1.45
N GLU A 88 33.59 -33.53 -1.48
CA GLU A 88 32.45 -34.16 -2.16
C GLU A 88 31.12 -33.65 -1.60
N ARG A 89 30.95 -33.66 -0.26
CA ARG A 89 29.71 -33.18 0.37
C ARG A 89 29.47 -31.69 0.13
N ARG A 90 30.50 -30.84 0.21
CA ARG A 90 30.38 -29.41 -0.13
C ARG A 90 29.94 -29.21 -1.59
N GLY A 91 30.51 -30.00 -2.51
CA GLY A 91 30.12 -30.00 -3.92
C GLY A 91 28.64 -30.33 -4.09
N LEU A 92 28.19 -31.44 -3.50
CA LEU A 92 26.78 -31.87 -3.56
C LEU A 92 25.83 -30.83 -2.96
N LEU A 93 26.18 -30.22 -1.82
CA LEU A 93 25.36 -29.18 -1.20
C LEU A 93 25.23 -27.94 -2.09
N ALA A 94 26.35 -27.45 -2.63
CA ALA A 94 26.37 -26.28 -3.50
C ALA A 94 25.64 -26.53 -4.82
N GLU A 95 25.74 -27.74 -5.37
CA GLU A 95 25.00 -28.14 -6.57
C GLU A 95 23.49 -28.21 -6.30
N ALA A 96 23.07 -28.82 -5.19
CA ALA A 96 21.67 -28.90 -4.80
C ALA A 96 21.04 -27.52 -4.54
N ASP A 97 21.74 -26.66 -3.81
CA ASP A 97 21.32 -25.27 -3.56
C ASP A 97 21.22 -24.46 -4.86
N ARG A 98 22.21 -24.57 -5.76
CA ARG A 98 22.18 -23.90 -7.06
C ARG A 98 20.99 -24.37 -7.92
N HIS A 99 20.74 -25.67 -7.96
CA HIS A 99 19.62 -26.24 -8.72
C HIS A 99 18.27 -25.77 -8.16
N HIS A 100 18.09 -25.80 -6.84
CA HIS A 100 16.87 -25.30 -6.21
C HIS A 100 16.69 -23.79 -6.44
N THR A 101 17.74 -23.00 -6.27
CA THR A 101 17.77 -21.55 -6.55
C THR A 101 17.30 -21.26 -7.98
N ALA A 102 17.79 -22.00 -8.98
CA ALA A 102 17.36 -21.83 -10.37
C ALA A 102 15.87 -22.12 -10.58
N ILE A 103 15.33 -23.16 -9.91
CA ILE A 103 13.89 -23.47 -9.95
C ILE A 103 13.07 -22.34 -9.34
N ILE A 104 13.45 -21.88 -8.14
CA ILE A 104 12.76 -20.80 -7.42
C ILE A 104 12.79 -19.51 -8.24
N ILE A 105 13.95 -19.10 -8.77
CA ILE A 105 14.04 -17.90 -9.62
C ILE A 105 13.12 -18.02 -10.83
N LYS A 106 13.08 -19.18 -11.50
CA LYS A 106 12.18 -19.42 -12.63
C LYS A 106 10.70 -19.30 -12.23
N GLN A 107 10.32 -19.85 -11.08
CA GLN A 107 8.94 -19.77 -10.57
C GLN A 107 8.58 -18.34 -10.16
N ALA A 108 9.47 -17.64 -9.44
CA ALA A 108 9.30 -16.24 -9.07
C ALA A 108 9.13 -15.36 -10.32
N MET A 109 9.95 -15.57 -11.35
CA MET A 109 9.85 -14.84 -12.61
C MET A 109 8.52 -15.09 -13.33
N ALA A 110 7.99 -16.31 -13.30
CA ALA A 110 6.65 -16.59 -13.83
C ALA A 110 5.56 -15.82 -13.05
N LYS A 111 5.66 -15.75 -11.72
CA LYS A 111 4.74 -15.00 -10.86
C LYS A 111 4.86 -13.48 -11.06
N ILE A 112 6.07 -12.95 -11.19
CA ILE A 112 6.37 -11.56 -11.54
C ILE A 112 5.72 -11.19 -12.87
N ASN A 113 5.89 -12.01 -13.90
CA ASN A 113 5.31 -11.76 -15.22
C ASN A 113 3.77 -11.88 -15.22
N ALA A 114 3.21 -12.64 -14.28
CA ALA A 114 1.77 -12.76 -14.06
C ALA A 114 1.21 -11.69 -13.10
N TYR A 115 2.01 -10.73 -12.64
CA TYR A 115 1.62 -9.69 -11.66
C TYR A 115 1.20 -10.24 -10.27
N HIS A 116 1.62 -11.46 -9.92
CA HIS A 116 1.41 -12.06 -8.60
C HIS A 116 2.57 -11.70 -7.65
N TRP A 117 2.68 -10.42 -7.31
CA TRP A 117 3.84 -9.85 -6.61
C TRP A 117 4.12 -10.47 -5.25
N GLN A 118 3.10 -10.59 -4.39
CA GLN A 118 3.24 -11.11 -3.03
C GLN A 118 3.68 -12.59 -3.03
N GLU A 119 3.16 -13.39 -3.97
CA GLU A 119 3.55 -14.79 -4.11
C GLU A 119 5.01 -14.91 -4.56
N ALA A 120 5.45 -14.07 -5.50
CA ALA A 120 6.85 -14.03 -5.93
C ALA A 120 7.79 -13.61 -4.80
N GLU A 121 7.44 -12.56 -4.04
CA GLU A 121 8.22 -12.09 -2.90
C GLU A 121 8.35 -13.16 -1.82
N THR A 122 7.24 -13.79 -1.43
CA THR A 122 7.21 -14.85 -0.42
C THR A 122 8.09 -16.02 -0.83
N LEU A 123 8.00 -16.44 -2.11
CA LEU A 123 8.79 -17.53 -2.66
C LEU A 123 10.29 -17.23 -2.69
N LEU A 124 10.68 -15.99 -3.02
CA LEU A 124 12.08 -15.55 -2.98
C LEU A 124 12.63 -15.46 -1.55
N LEU A 125 11.86 -14.86 -0.61
CA LEU A 125 12.28 -14.70 0.78
C LEU A 125 12.46 -16.05 1.49
N GLN A 126 11.53 -16.99 1.27
CA GLN A 126 11.64 -18.35 1.84
C GLN A 126 12.88 -19.09 1.33
N ALA A 127 13.19 -18.98 0.03
CA ALA A 127 14.36 -19.62 -0.55
C ALA A 127 15.66 -18.94 -0.10
N GLU A 128 15.71 -17.60 -0.06
CA GLU A 128 16.85 -16.83 0.41
C GLU A 128 17.22 -17.21 1.86
N GLN A 129 16.22 -17.35 2.73
CA GLN A 129 16.41 -17.75 4.12
C GLN A 129 17.09 -19.12 4.27
N HIS A 130 16.90 -20.03 3.31
CA HIS A 130 17.41 -21.39 3.39
C HIS A 130 18.63 -21.67 2.51
N SER A 131 18.95 -20.76 1.58
CA SER A 131 20.07 -20.89 0.66
C SER A 131 21.42 -20.58 1.31
N ILE A 132 22.47 -21.23 0.81
CA ILE A 132 23.85 -20.92 1.19
C ILE A 132 24.47 -19.81 0.32
N HIS A 133 23.77 -19.40 -0.75
CA HIS A 133 24.12 -18.27 -1.63
C HIS A 133 22.93 -17.29 -1.76
N PRO A 134 22.51 -16.61 -0.67
CA PRO A 134 21.34 -15.71 -0.69
C PRO A 134 21.46 -14.57 -1.73
N GLU A 135 22.68 -14.14 -2.04
CA GLU A 135 22.96 -13.12 -3.06
C GLU A 135 22.45 -13.49 -4.46
N ALA A 136 22.25 -14.78 -4.75
CA ALA A 136 21.72 -15.26 -6.03
C ALA A 136 20.29 -14.72 -6.31
N PHE A 137 19.52 -14.39 -5.27
CA PHE A 137 18.16 -13.85 -5.41
C PHE A 137 18.11 -12.34 -5.63
N SER A 138 19.20 -11.61 -5.37
CA SER A 138 19.24 -10.13 -5.40
C SER A 138 18.77 -9.53 -6.74
N THR A 139 19.17 -10.13 -7.85
CA THR A 139 18.78 -9.67 -9.19
C THR A 139 17.27 -9.85 -9.42
N THR A 140 16.71 -10.98 -8.98
CA THR A 140 15.27 -11.25 -9.12
C THR A 140 14.43 -10.36 -8.20
N PHE A 141 14.89 -10.07 -6.99
CA PHE A 141 14.26 -9.06 -6.13
C PHE A 141 14.25 -7.68 -6.77
N LYS A 142 15.38 -7.24 -7.34
CA LYS A 142 15.46 -5.97 -8.06
C LYS A 142 14.44 -5.92 -9.21
N GLU A 143 14.34 -6.99 -10.00
CA GLU A 143 13.38 -7.06 -11.10
C GLU A 143 11.92 -7.07 -10.62
N LEU A 144 11.61 -7.79 -9.53
CA LEU A 144 10.30 -7.76 -8.87
C LEU A 144 9.89 -6.32 -8.53
N PHE A 145 10.73 -5.59 -7.79
CA PHE A 145 10.43 -4.23 -7.35
C PHE A 145 10.34 -3.24 -8.53
N GLU A 146 11.22 -3.35 -9.52
CA GLU A 146 11.17 -2.51 -10.72
C GLU A 146 9.88 -2.75 -11.52
N LYS A 147 9.44 -4.00 -11.69
CA LYS A 147 8.20 -4.32 -12.40
C LYS A 147 6.96 -3.90 -11.62
N GLU A 148 6.93 -4.10 -10.30
CA GLU A 148 5.83 -3.64 -9.45
C GLU A 148 5.70 -2.10 -9.50
N GLN A 149 6.80 -1.37 -9.34
CA GLN A 149 6.80 0.10 -9.42
C GLN A 149 6.33 0.59 -10.79
N ASN A 150 6.78 -0.05 -11.87
CA ASN A 150 6.32 0.26 -13.22
C ASN A 150 4.82 0.03 -13.38
N GLN A 151 4.29 -1.06 -12.82
CA GLN A 151 2.85 -1.34 -12.89
C GLN A 151 2.03 -0.34 -12.06
N LEU A 152 2.48 0.01 -10.86
CA LEU A 152 1.84 1.04 -10.04
C LEU A 152 1.84 2.41 -10.72
N ALA A 153 2.95 2.78 -11.37
CA ALA A 153 3.05 3.99 -12.17
C ALA A 153 2.05 3.97 -13.34
N ASN A 154 1.95 2.84 -14.06
CA ASN A 154 0.99 2.65 -15.15
C ASN A 154 -0.47 2.74 -14.66
N LEU A 155 -0.81 2.12 -13.53
CA LEU A 155 -2.16 2.17 -12.95
C LEU A 155 -2.53 3.59 -12.47
N SER A 156 -1.57 4.28 -11.84
CA SER A 156 -1.71 5.69 -11.45
C SER A 156 -1.97 6.58 -12.67
N LEU A 157 -1.24 6.34 -13.76
CA LEU A 157 -1.46 7.00 -15.04
C LEU A 157 -2.85 6.71 -15.60
N ASN A 158 -3.23 5.43 -15.72
CA ASN A 158 -4.53 5.02 -16.23
C ASN A 158 -5.69 5.62 -15.43
N THR A 159 -5.54 5.74 -14.11
CA THR A 159 -6.53 6.38 -13.23
C THR A 159 -6.66 7.88 -13.52
N LYS A 160 -5.53 8.58 -13.73
CA LYS A 160 -5.53 10.01 -14.12
C LYS A 160 -6.18 10.19 -15.50
N MET A 161 -5.89 9.31 -16.46
CA MET A 161 -6.47 9.33 -17.80
C MET A 161 -7.98 9.08 -17.77
N ALA A 162 -8.44 8.02 -17.09
CA ALA A 162 -9.85 7.71 -16.94
C ALA A 162 -10.63 8.86 -16.29
N LYS A 163 -10.06 9.46 -15.24
CA LYS A 163 -10.63 10.66 -14.61
C LYS A 163 -10.77 11.82 -15.59
N MET A 164 -9.78 12.03 -16.46
CA MET A 164 -9.82 13.10 -17.45
C MET A 164 -10.85 12.84 -18.57
N VAL A 165 -10.99 11.58 -19.01
CA VAL A 165 -12.05 11.19 -19.96
C VAL A 165 -13.43 11.44 -19.37
N TRP A 166 -13.65 11.02 -18.12
CA TRP A 166 -14.90 11.28 -17.39
C TRP A 166 -15.18 12.78 -17.27
N LEU A 167 -14.18 13.60 -16.90
CA LEU A 167 -14.32 15.06 -16.81
C LEU A 167 -14.69 15.70 -18.14
N LYS A 168 -14.12 15.24 -19.26
CA LYS A 168 -14.48 15.74 -20.61
C LYS A 168 -15.93 15.40 -20.96
N ALA A 169 -16.37 14.18 -20.67
CA ALA A 169 -17.76 13.78 -20.91
C ALA A 169 -18.74 14.58 -20.03
N GLU A 170 -18.41 14.77 -18.76
CA GLU A 170 -19.24 15.52 -17.81
C GLU A 170 -19.31 17.02 -18.16
N ALA A 171 -18.19 17.61 -18.61
CA ALA A 171 -18.18 18.99 -19.09
C ALA A 171 -19.10 19.18 -20.31
N SER A 172 -19.04 18.27 -21.28
CA SER A 172 -19.94 18.29 -22.44
C SER A 172 -21.42 18.17 -22.04
N ASN A 173 -21.74 17.33 -21.05
CA ASN A 173 -23.11 17.21 -20.55
C ASN A 173 -23.58 18.51 -19.88
N LEU A 174 -22.72 19.19 -19.14
CA LEU A 174 -23.03 20.47 -18.51
C LEU A 174 -23.21 21.60 -19.51
N ASP A 175 -22.42 21.63 -20.59
CA ASP A 175 -22.56 22.62 -21.65
C ASP A 175 -23.92 22.44 -22.36
N ASN A 176 -24.32 21.19 -22.61
CA ASN A 176 -25.65 20.86 -23.14
C ASN A 176 -26.78 21.30 -22.19
N LEU A 177 -26.61 21.11 -20.88
CA LEU A 177 -27.58 21.56 -19.87
C LEU A 177 -27.64 23.09 -19.76
N ASN A 178 -26.54 23.81 -20.00
CA ASN A 178 -26.51 25.27 -19.94
C ASN A 178 -27.26 25.96 -21.08
N HIS A 179 -27.41 25.29 -22.22
CA HIS A 179 -28.29 25.75 -23.29
C HIS A 179 -29.78 25.65 -22.89
N SER A 180 -30.11 24.87 -21.86
CA SER A 180 -31.43 24.95 -21.22
C SER A 180 -31.42 26.09 -20.19
N THR A 181 -32.38 27.01 -20.30
CA THR A 181 -32.44 28.37 -19.74
C THR A 181 -32.44 28.51 -18.19
N LEU A 182 -32.15 27.46 -17.43
CA LEU A 182 -32.18 27.47 -15.96
C LEU A 182 -30.78 27.29 -15.36
N GLN A 183 -30.02 28.39 -15.29
CA GLN A 183 -28.80 28.45 -14.45
C GLN A 183 -29.17 28.43 -12.96
N SER A 184 -29.52 27.25 -12.44
CA SER A 184 -29.68 27.07 -11.01
C SER A 184 -28.33 27.28 -10.29
N PRO A 185 -28.33 27.76 -9.03
CA PRO A 185 -27.12 27.83 -8.21
C PRO A 185 -26.36 26.49 -8.12
N LEU A 186 -27.10 25.36 -8.14
CA LEU A 186 -26.52 24.03 -8.17
C LEU A 186 -25.76 23.75 -9.48
N SER A 187 -26.29 24.15 -10.63
CA SER A 187 -25.59 24.03 -11.93
C SER A 187 -24.28 24.82 -11.93
N ARG A 188 -24.31 26.08 -11.45
CA ARG A 188 -23.09 26.91 -11.33
C ARG A 188 -22.06 26.29 -10.38
N PHE A 189 -22.50 25.71 -9.27
CA PHE A 189 -21.62 25.02 -8.33
C PHE A 189 -20.98 23.77 -8.97
N SER A 190 -21.76 22.94 -9.66
CA SER A 190 -21.26 21.76 -10.37
C SER A 190 -20.22 22.13 -11.44
N GLN A 191 -20.47 23.20 -12.22
CA GLN A 191 -19.50 23.70 -13.20
C GLN A 191 -18.20 24.16 -12.56
N LEU A 192 -18.29 24.95 -11.48
CA LEU A 192 -17.09 25.40 -10.75
C LEU A 192 -16.29 24.21 -10.22
N ARG A 193 -16.98 23.22 -9.64
CA ARG A 193 -16.38 21.99 -9.13
C ARG A 193 -15.67 21.22 -10.25
N ILE A 194 -16.31 21.02 -11.39
CA ILE A 194 -15.71 20.29 -12.52
C ILE A 194 -14.52 21.05 -13.10
N LYS A 195 -14.62 22.37 -13.31
CA LYS A 195 -13.48 23.21 -13.72
C LYS A 195 -12.30 23.09 -12.75
N LEU A 196 -12.56 23.08 -11.44
CA LEU A 196 -11.52 22.91 -10.42
C LEU A 196 -10.86 21.52 -10.51
N ILE A 197 -11.65 20.46 -10.62
CA ILE A 197 -11.15 19.08 -10.71
C ILE A 197 -10.37 18.89 -12.03
N THR A 198 -10.83 19.48 -13.14
CA THR A 198 -10.12 19.49 -14.42
C THR A 198 -8.77 20.17 -14.31
N ARG A 199 -8.69 21.36 -13.72
CA ARG A 199 -7.40 22.06 -13.50
C ARG A 199 -6.43 21.24 -12.67
N HIS A 200 -6.90 20.58 -11.61
CA HIS A 200 -6.07 19.70 -10.79
C HIS A 200 -5.59 18.48 -11.59
N THR A 201 -6.46 17.89 -12.40
CA THR A 201 -6.14 16.70 -13.20
C THR A 201 -5.15 17.06 -14.31
N ASN A 202 -5.34 18.20 -14.99
CA ASN A 202 -4.38 18.77 -15.94
C ASN A 202 -3.01 19.02 -15.32
N ARG A 203 -2.95 19.57 -14.10
CA ARG A 203 -1.69 19.75 -13.38
C ARG A 203 -0.99 18.40 -13.14
N ALA A 204 -1.72 17.38 -12.69
CA ALA A 204 -1.16 16.05 -12.45
C ALA A 204 -0.70 15.35 -13.75
N LEU A 205 -1.43 15.53 -14.86
CA LEU A 205 -1.03 15.02 -16.18
C LEU A 205 0.16 15.77 -16.75
N MET A 206 0.24 17.09 -16.52
CA MET A 206 1.40 17.90 -16.93
C MET A 206 2.66 17.49 -16.18
N HIS A 207 2.58 17.30 -14.86
CA HIS A 207 3.70 16.78 -14.07
C HIS A 207 4.12 15.39 -14.57
N CYS A 208 3.15 14.49 -14.81
CA CYS A 208 3.47 13.20 -15.41
C CYS A 208 4.21 13.34 -16.75
N ALA A 209 3.70 14.18 -17.65
CA ALA A 209 4.30 14.37 -18.96
C ALA A 209 5.73 14.89 -18.83
N LYS A 210 5.95 15.91 -18.00
CA LYS A 210 7.26 16.50 -17.77
C LYS A 210 8.25 15.52 -17.14
N GLU A 211 7.88 14.84 -16.05
CA GLU A 211 8.75 13.86 -15.37
C GLU A 211 9.19 12.73 -16.31
N ASN A 212 8.25 12.22 -17.14
CA ASN A 212 8.58 11.21 -18.13
C ASN A 212 9.40 11.78 -19.30
N PHE A 213 9.24 13.05 -19.65
CA PHE A 213 10.07 13.70 -20.66
C PHE A 213 11.51 13.82 -20.17
N ASP A 214 11.69 14.36 -18.97
CA ASP A 214 12.99 14.57 -18.32
C ASP A 214 13.74 13.23 -18.09
N SER A 215 12.99 12.15 -17.85
CA SER A 215 13.52 10.78 -17.70
C SER A 215 13.69 10.02 -19.02
N ASN A 216 13.56 10.69 -20.18
CA ASN A 216 13.64 10.10 -21.52
C ASN A 216 12.61 8.97 -21.80
N HIS A 217 11.50 8.93 -21.07
CA HIS A 217 10.36 8.04 -21.31
C HIS A 217 9.34 8.72 -22.26
N ILE A 218 9.79 9.05 -23.48
CA ILE A 218 9.05 9.88 -24.45
C ILE A 218 7.64 9.37 -24.75
N ASN A 219 7.44 8.05 -24.85
CA ASN A 219 6.11 7.48 -25.11
C ASN A 219 5.14 7.69 -23.94
N ARG A 220 5.58 7.45 -22.70
CA ARG A 220 4.76 7.71 -21.49
C ARG A 220 4.46 9.19 -21.35
N SER A 221 5.46 10.04 -21.61
CA SER A 221 5.30 11.48 -21.61
C SER A 221 4.22 11.94 -22.60
N ARG A 222 4.26 11.42 -23.83
CA ARG A 222 3.26 11.68 -24.87
C ARG A 222 1.86 11.21 -24.47
N THR A 223 1.74 10.02 -23.87
CA THR A 223 0.46 9.53 -23.35
C THR A 223 -0.10 10.44 -22.28
N CYS A 224 0.71 10.91 -21.32
CA CYS A 224 0.25 11.90 -20.33
C CYS A 224 -0.20 13.20 -20.98
N TYR A 225 0.58 13.69 -21.96
CA TYR A 225 0.30 14.91 -22.69
C TYR A 225 -1.01 14.86 -23.50
N SER A 226 -1.32 13.74 -24.17
CA SER A 226 -2.51 13.64 -25.04
C SER A 226 -3.84 13.73 -24.30
N TYR A 227 -3.85 13.51 -22.98
CA TYR A 227 -5.06 13.64 -22.16
C TYR A 227 -5.26 15.04 -21.59
N ILE A 228 -4.22 15.90 -21.60
CA ILE A 228 -4.31 17.27 -21.10
C ILE A 228 -5.39 18.03 -21.87
N ASP A 229 -6.31 18.62 -21.14
CA ASP A 229 -7.30 19.53 -21.71
C ASP A 229 -6.70 20.92 -21.85
N LYS A 230 -6.38 21.28 -23.11
CA LYS A 230 -5.76 22.54 -23.50
C LYS A 230 -6.53 23.78 -23.03
N GLU A 231 -7.85 23.70 -22.89
CA GLU A 231 -8.71 24.84 -22.56
C GLU A 231 -8.68 25.15 -21.06
N ASN A 232 -8.30 24.16 -20.25
CA ASN A 232 -8.31 24.26 -18.79
C ASN A 232 -6.91 24.16 -18.19
N ILE A 233 -5.86 24.55 -18.94
CA ILE A 233 -4.49 24.59 -18.45
C ILE A 233 -4.32 25.77 -17.46
N PRO A 234 -3.82 25.53 -16.23
CA PRO A 234 -3.47 26.63 -15.34
C PRO A 234 -2.45 27.59 -15.99
N PRO A 235 -2.59 28.92 -15.86
CA PRO A 235 -1.67 29.88 -16.50
C PRO A 235 -0.20 29.60 -16.25
N ARG A 236 0.14 29.12 -15.05
CA ARG A 236 1.50 28.74 -14.63
C ARG A 236 2.12 27.54 -15.36
N LEU A 237 1.34 26.82 -16.19
CA LEU A 237 1.78 25.61 -16.91
C LEU A 237 1.72 25.77 -18.44
N VAL A 238 1.34 26.96 -18.94
CA VAL A 238 1.15 27.20 -20.37
C VAL A 238 2.48 27.08 -21.13
N THR A 239 3.57 27.58 -20.55
CA THR A 239 4.90 27.51 -21.16
C THR A 239 5.38 26.06 -21.28
N GLU A 240 5.26 25.25 -20.22
CA GLU A 240 5.60 23.83 -20.25
C GLU A 240 4.76 23.06 -21.26
N TYR A 241 3.47 23.38 -21.35
CA TYR A 241 2.59 22.79 -22.38
C TYR A 241 3.09 23.11 -23.79
N GLN A 242 3.44 24.37 -24.07
CA GLN A 242 3.93 24.81 -25.38
C GLN A 242 5.24 24.10 -25.77
N ILE A 243 6.17 23.94 -24.81
CA ILE A 243 7.43 23.22 -25.04
C ILE A 243 7.14 21.76 -25.43
N LEU A 244 6.34 21.04 -24.65
CA LEU A 244 5.99 19.64 -24.93
C LEU A 244 5.21 19.52 -26.25
N SER A 245 4.29 20.45 -26.51
CA SER A 245 3.52 20.52 -27.76
C SER A 245 4.44 20.64 -28.97
N HIS A 246 5.40 21.57 -28.93
CA HIS A 246 6.36 21.77 -30.02
C HIS A 246 7.22 20.52 -30.23
N TYR A 247 7.73 19.94 -29.15
CA TYR A 247 8.52 18.72 -29.20
C TYR A 247 7.75 17.56 -29.84
N PHE A 248 6.53 17.27 -29.39
CA PHE A 248 5.74 16.16 -29.92
C PHE A 248 5.25 16.38 -31.34
N ALA A 249 5.02 17.63 -31.75
CA ALA A 249 4.70 17.95 -33.14
C ALA A 249 5.86 17.64 -34.09
N LYS A 250 7.10 17.93 -33.66
CA LYS A 250 8.32 17.66 -34.44
C LYS A 250 8.65 16.16 -34.52
N HIS A 251 8.34 15.40 -33.47
CA HIS A 251 8.70 13.98 -33.36
C HIS A 251 7.50 13.05 -33.49
N LYS A 252 6.77 13.09 -34.60
CA LYS A 252 5.63 12.18 -34.82
C LYS A 252 6.06 10.71 -34.61
N PRO A 253 5.24 9.87 -33.95
CA PRO A 253 5.56 8.45 -33.83
C PRO A 253 5.61 7.84 -35.22
N ALA A 254 6.64 7.03 -35.49
CA ALA A 254 6.77 6.31 -36.76
C ALA A 254 5.61 5.33 -37.02
N ASN A 255 4.82 4.99 -35.99
CA ASN A 255 3.70 4.07 -36.10
C ASN A 255 2.49 4.53 -35.23
N PRO A 256 1.45 5.17 -35.80
CA PRO A 256 0.33 5.73 -35.03
C PRO A 256 -0.61 4.67 -34.43
N THR A 257 -0.52 3.41 -34.87
CA THR A 257 -1.47 2.33 -34.54
C THR A 257 -1.41 1.87 -33.07
N ALA A 258 -0.29 2.10 -32.36
CA ALA A 258 -0.11 1.64 -30.98
C ALA A 258 -0.89 2.45 -29.92
N ILE A 259 -1.33 3.68 -30.23
CA ILE A 259 -2.00 4.56 -29.25
C ILE A 259 -3.53 4.33 -29.26
N ALA A 260 -4.09 3.73 -30.31
CA ALA A 260 -5.54 3.56 -30.49
C ALA A 260 -6.15 2.37 -29.69
N ALA A 261 -5.34 1.53 -29.04
CA ALA A 261 -5.80 0.26 -28.46
C ALA A 261 -6.38 0.37 -27.02
N ILE A 262 -6.30 1.52 -26.35
CA ILE A 262 -6.95 1.71 -25.03
C ILE A 262 -8.38 2.22 -25.25
N LYS A 263 -9.24 1.39 -25.86
CA LYS A 263 -10.68 1.60 -25.81
C LYS A 263 -11.18 1.18 -24.43
N ILE A 264 -11.40 2.14 -23.55
CA ILE A 264 -12.13 1.93 -22.30
C ILE A 264 -13.56 1.50 -22.69
N PRO A 265 -14.06 0.32 -22.26
CA PRO A 265 -15.41 -0.11 -22.60
C PRO A 265 -16.44 0.90 -22.05
N PRO A 266 -17.50 1.21 -22.80
CA PRO A 266 -18.53 2.13 -22.33
C PRO A 266 -19.25 1.53 -21.12
N THR A 267 -19.02 2.09 -19.93
CA THR A 267 -19.85 1.81 -18.74
C THR A 267 -21.26 2.32 -18.98
N SER A 268 -22.24 1.43 -18.82
CA SER A 268 -23.66 1.67 -19.00
C SER A 268 -24.18 2.75 -18.05
N THR A 269 -24.71 3.83 -18.63
CA THR A 269 -25.38 4.90 -17.90
C THR A 269 -26.87 4.57 -17.79
N HIS A 270 -27.25 3.83 -16.74
CA HIS A 270 -28.66 3.72 -16.35
C HIS A 270 -28.88 4.29 -14.94
N GLY A 271 -29.63 5.39 -14.91
CA GLY A 271 -30.70 5.63 -13.95
C GLY A 271 -30.31 6.23 -12.61
N ILE A 272 -30.27 7.57 -12.52
CA ILE A 272 -30.80 8.27 -11.34
C ILE A 272 -31.58 9.50 -11.83
N GLN A 273 -32.91 9.40 -11.81
CA GLN A 273 -33.83 10.53 -11.91
C GLN A 273 -34.62 10.66 -10.60
N ALA A 274 -34.82 11.93 -10.23
CA ALA A 274 -35.90 12.50 -9.42
C ALA A 274 -35.93 12.23 -7.90
N LEU A 275 -35.76 13.31 -7.13
CA LEU A 275 -36.75 13.75 -6.13
C LEU A 275 -36.62 15.24 -5.86
N ALA A 276 -37.78 15.90 -5.87
CA ALA A 276 -37.97 17.34 -5.98
C ALA A 276 -38.14 18.04 -4.62
N ALA A 277 -37.87 19.35 -4.70
CA ALA A 277 -38.25 20.50 -3.88
C ALA A 277 -39.25 20.34 -2.71
N GLN A 278 -38.92 20.98 -1.59
CA GLN A 278 -39.88 21.69 -0.74
C GLN A 278 -39.35 23.10 -0.39
N SER A 279 -40.26 24.05 -0.52
CA SER A 279 -40.16 25.50 -0.41
C SER A 279 -40.24 26.02 1.04
N LEU A 280 -39.57 27.14 1.34
CA LEU A 280 -39.82 27.98 2.52
C LEU A 280 -39.80 29.48 2.12
N PRO A 281 -40.59 30.35 2.78
CA PRO A 281 -40.86 31.72 2.36
C PRO A 281 -39.82 32.74 2.87
N PRO A 282 -39.82 34.00 2.34
CA PRO A 282 -38.87 35.03 2.72
C PRO A 282 -39.40 35.89 3.89
N THR A 283 -38.51 36.32 4.78
CA THR A 283 -38.83 37.33 5.80
C THR A 283 -37.82 38.48 5.74
N GLU A 284 -38.39 39.63 5.36
CA GLU A 284 -38.15 41.01 5.78
C GLU A 284 -36.74 41.61 5.83
N GLN A 285 -36.63 42.69 5.05
CA GLN A 285 -35.67 43.78 5.18
C GLN A 285 -36.06 44.69 6.36
N GLN A 286 -35.08 45.16 7.12
CA GLN A 286 -35.19 46.39 7.89
C GLN A 286 -33.92 47.23 7.73
N THR A 287 -34.15 48.52 7.53
CA THR A 287 -33.22 49.58 7.12
C THR A 287 -32.91 50.51 8.31
N LEU A 288 -31.82 51.30 8.16
CA LEU A 288 -31.41 52.53 8.90
C LEU A 288 -30.74 52.31 10.27
N SER A 289 -29.69 53.01 10.70
CA SER A 289 -28.88 54.13 10.17
C SER A 289 -27.59 54.24 11.03
N PRO A 290 -26.63 55.15 10.72
CA PRO A 290 -25.26 55.11 11.23
C PRO A 290 -25.04 55.97 12.48
N GLU A 291 -24.15 55.53 13.37
CA GLU A 291 -23.50 56.45 14.32
C GLU A 291 -22.08 55.98 14.65
N ALA A 292 -21.15 56.92 14.55
CA ALA A 292 -19.73 56.74 14.68
C ALA A 292 -19.31 56.70 16.15
N ILE A 293 -18.36 55.82 16.49
CA ILE A 293 -17.29 56.07 17.48
C ILE A 293 -16.09 55.21 17.02
N MET A 294 -14.97 55.87 16.75
CA MET A 294 -13.68 55.23 16.47
C MET A 294 -13.16 54.47 17.69
N PRO A 295 -12.56 53.29 17.47
CA PRO A 295 -11.41 52.86 18.26
C PRO A 295 -10.19 52.65 17.35
N SER A 296 -9.09 53.28 17.78
CA SER A 296 -7.70 53.12 17.31
C SER A 296 -7.34 51.71 16.76
N PRO A 297 -6.78 51.58 15.54
CA PRO A 297 -6.49 50.29 14.92
C PRO A 297 -5.03 49.87 15.09
N LYS A 298 -4.60 49.37 16.25
CA LYS A 298 -3.20 48.94 16.44
C LYS A 298 -3.05 47.73 17.38
N PRO A 299 -3.66 46.56 17.07
CA PRO A 299 -2.83 45.34 16.86
C PRO A 299 -3.39 44.29 15.86
N THR A 300 -4.63 44.47 15.35
CA THR A 300 -5.40 43.42 14.65
C THR A 300 -4.96 43.18 13.19
N ILE A 301 -4.45 44.23 12.53
CA ILE A 301 -4.06 44.22 11.10
C ILE A 301 -2.87 43.27 10.84
N ASN A 302 -1.94 43.17 11.81
CA ASN A 302 -0.76 42.32 11.68
C ASN A 302 -1.14 40.81 11.73
N LYS A 303 -2.00 40.41 12.68
CA LYS A 303 -2.46 39.01 12.79
C LYS A 303 -3.23 38.53 11.55
N GLN A 304 -4.07 39.39 10.97
CA GLN A 304 -4.80 39.06 9.73
C GLN A 304 -3.87 38.88 8.52
N THR A 305 -2.83 39.71 8.41
CA THR A 305 -1.85 39.60 7.33
C THR A 305 -0.99 38.34 7.50
N GLN A 306 -0.57 38.02 8.72
CA GLN A 306 0.13 36.77 9.04
C GLN A 306 -0.72 35.54 8.70
N LEU A 307 -1.99 35.56 9.06
CA LEU A 307 -2.92 34.48 8.76
C LEU A 307 -3.08 34.26 7.25
N LYS A 308 -3.23 35.34 6.46
CA LYS A 308 -3.32 35.24 5.00
C LYS A 308 -2.08 34.57 4.41
N LYS A 309 -0.88 34.94 4.89
CA LYS A 309 0.38 34.29 4.49
C LYS A 309 0.43 32.81 4.89
N LEU A 310 -0.02 32.46 6.10
CA LEU A 310 -0.07 31.07 6.55
C LEU A 310 -1.07 30.22 5.76
N LEU A 311 -2.23 30.78 5.39
CA LEU A 311 -3.20 30.07 4.54
C LEU A 311 -2.66 29.84 3.13
N GLN A 312 -1.96 30.81 2.55
CA GLN A 312 -1.29 30.63 1.26
C GLN A 312 -0.18 29.58 1.33
N ARG A 313 0.57 29.55 2.44
CA ARG A 313 1.56 28.50 2.70
C ARG A 313 0.92 27.13 2.86
N LEU A 314 -0.20 27.04 3.59
CA LEU A 314 -0.97 25.81 3.77
C LEU A 314 -1.46 25.25 2.43
N GLU A 315 -1.89 26.11 1.51
CA GLU A 315 -2.25 25.68 0.15
C GLU A 315 -1.06 25.08 -0.60
N SER A 316 0.11 25.72 -0.52
CA SER A 316 1.33 25.16 -1.11
C SER A 316 1.75 23.84 -0.45
N ASP A 317 1.63 23.72 0.88
CA ASP A 317 1.94 22.51 1.62
C ASP A 317 0.98 21.36 1.26
N LEU A 318 -0.31 21.67 1.05
CA LEU A 318 -1.33 20.74 0.56
C LEU A 318 -1.09 20.31 -0.90
N GLU A 319 -0.68 21.23 -1.78
CA GLU A 319 -0.33 20.91 -3.16
C GLU A 319 0.83 19.90 -3.24
N ASN A 320 1.78 19.97 -2.29
CA ASN A 320 2.95 19.10 -2.23
C ASN A 320 2.77 17.88 -1.32
N VAL A 321 1.60 17.70 -0.70
CA VAL A 321 1.25 16.59 0.22
C VAL A 321 2.31 16.36 1.32
N ASN A 322 2.91 17.45 1.84
CA ASN A 322 3.92 17.34 2.90
C ASN A 322 3.24 17.41 4.28
N LEU A 323 2.89 16.24 4.84
CA LEU A 323 2.10 16.15 6.08
C LEU A 323 2.74 16.88 7.28
N VAL A 324 4.08 16.82 7.40
CA VAL A 324 4.82 17.51 8.47
C VAL A 324 4.70 19.02 8.34
N LYS A 325 4.86 19.56 7.12
CA LYS A 325 4.69 21.01 6.87
C LYS A 325 3.24 21.44 7.07
N ILE A 326 2.27 20.63 6.62
CA ILE A 326 0.84 20.89 6.85
C ILE A 326 0.55 21.01 8.35
N GLN A 327 0.98 20.04 9.17
CA GLN A 327 0.78 20.10 10.63
C GLN A 327 1.44 21.34 11.23
N THR A 328 2.69 21.62 10.85
CA THR A 328 3.44 22.77 11.35
C THR A 328 2.73 24.09 11.04
N THR A 329 2.22 24.24 9.81
CA THR A 329 1.47 25.42 9.38
C THR A 329 0.13 25.52 10.11
N LEU A 330 -0.58 24.40 10.32
CA LEU A 330 -1.82 24.36 11.10
C LEU A 330 -1.60 24.75 12.56
N GLY A 331 -0.55 24.26 13.21
CA GLY A 331 -0.20 24.65 14.58
C GLY A 331 0.09 26.15 14.71
N LYS A 332 0.74 26.76 13.72
CA LYS A 332 0.94 28.23 13.67
C LYS A 332 -0.37 28.98 13.51
N ILE A 333 -1.31 28.46 12.71
CA ILE A 333 -2.64 29.05 12.55
C ILE A 333 -3.41 29.00 13.87
N ASP A 334 -3.39 27.86 14.57
CA ASP A 334 -4.07 27.70 15.86
C ASP A 334 -3.47 28.62 16.95
N ALA A 335 -2.14 28.80 16.94
CA ALA A 335 -1.43 29.67 17.87
C ALA A 335 -1.78 31.16 17.72
N LEU A 336 -2.29 31.60 16.56
CA LEU A 336 -2.67 33.01 16.35
C LEU A 336 -3.86 33.46 17.22
N LYS A 337 -4.59 32.52 17.86
CA LYS A 337 -5.72 32.77 18.77
C LYS A 337 -6.63 33.88 18.25
N LEU A 338 -7.13 33.72 17.03
CA LEU A 338 -8.02 34.71 16.42
C LEU A 338 -9.39 34.59 17.07
N ASN A 339 -9.84 35.65 17.75
CA ASN A 339 -11.19 35.76 18.35
C ASN A 339 -12.33 35.83 17.31
N THR A 340 -12.04 35.52 16.04
CA THR A 340 -13.05 35.45 14.98
C THR A 340 -13.74 34.09 15.02
N PRO A 341 -15.07 34.03 15.18
CA PRO A 341 -15.83 32.79 15.38
C PRO A 341 -15.88 31.86 14.16
N GLN A 342 -15.35 32.27 13.01
CA GLN A 342 -15.17 31.34 11.89
C GLN A 342 -13.73 30.80 11.84
N PRO A 343 -13.50 29.53 12.23
CA PRO A 343 -12.31 28.84 11.74
C PRO A 343 -12.34 28.93 10.22
N HIS A 344 -11.25 29.44 9.63
CA HIS A 344 -11.14 29.50 8.18
C HIS A 344 -11.41 28.11 7.63
N LYS A 345 -12.51 27.94 6.89
CA LYS A 345 -12.98 26.66 6.34
C LYS A 345 -11.85 25.82 5.74
N LYS A 346 -10.85 26.47 5.14
CA LYS A 346 -9.62 25.85 4.61
C LYS A 346 -8.78 25.13 5.67
N ALA A 347 -8.53 25.74 6.83
CA ALA A 347 -7.77 25.13 7.92
C ALA A 347 -8.52 23.92 8.50
N LEU A 348 -9.85 24.01 8.63
CA LEU A 348 -10.67 22.88 9.06
C LEU A 348 -10.59 21.71 8.07
N LEU A 349 -10.75 21.98 6.77
CA LEU A 349 -10.62 20.96 5.72
C LEU A 349 -9.22 20.36 5.68
N ALA A 350 -8.17 21.16 5.90
CA ALA A 350 -6.79 20.68 5.97
C ALA A 350 -6.56 19.78 7.20
N LYS A 351 -7.16 20.09 8.36
CA LYS A 351 -7.14 19.21 9.53
C LYS A 351 -7.83 17.87 9.25
N GLN A 352 -9.00 17.89 8.61
CA GLN A 352 -9.72 16.67 8.22
C GLN A 352 -8.93 15.84 7.19
N PHE A 353 -8.29 16.51 6.24
CA PHE A 353 -7.40 15.85 5.28
C PHE A 353 -6.23 15.18 6.01
N LEU A 354 -5.55 15.91 6.89
CA LEU A 354 -4.40 15.41 7.64
C LEU A 354 -4.78 14.22 8.52
N SER A 355 -5.88 14.29 9.26
CA SER A 355 -6.35 13.16 10.08
C SER A 355 -6.65 11.93 9.25
N SER A 356 -7.29 12.09 8.09
CA SER A 356 -7.55 10.98 7.16
C SER A 356 -6.27 10.34 6.65
N GLN A 357 -5.23 11.12 6.33
CA GLN A 357 -3.94 10.59 5.89
C GLN A 357 -3.22 9.85 7.02
N ILE A 358 -3.22 10.38 8.24
CA ILE A 358 -2.64 9.72 9.42
C ILE A 358 -3.31 8.36 9.64
N THR A 359 -4.65 8.29 9.61
CA THR A 359 -5.38 7.03 9.77
C THR A 359 -5.02 6.00 8.70
N LYS A 360 -4.94 6.40 7.42
CA LYS A 360 -4.57 5.48 6.32
C LYS A 360 -3.16 4.95 6.45
N LEU A 361 -2.21 5.80 6.83
CA LEU A 361 -0.82 5.39 7.04
C LEU A 361 -0.69 4.48 8.25
N ASP A 362 -1.38 4.75 9.35
CA ASP A 362 -1.40 3.90 10.54
C ASP A 362 -1.98 2.50 10.22
N GLN A 363 -3.11 2.44 9.49
CA GLN A 363 -3.68 1.18 9.01
C GLN A 363 -2.72 0.40 8.11
N ARG A 364 -1.96 1.10 7.26
CA ARG A 364 -0.96 0.48 6.39
C ARG A 364 0.20 -0.09 7.22
N ALA A 365 0.67 0.62 8.23
CA ALA A 365 1.70 0.13 9.15
C ALA A 365 1.20 -1.07 9.96
N ASP A 366 -0.04 -1.06 10.44
CA ASP A 366 -0.68 -2.21 11.08
C ASP A 366 -0.75 -3.44 10.15
N ASN A 367 -0.96 -3.22 8.85
CA ASN A 367 -0.92 -4.31 7.86
C ASN A 367 0.50 -4.88 7.69
N PHE A 368 1.51 -4.02 7.53
CA PHE A 368 2.91 -4.47 7.47
C PHE A 368 3.32 -5.23 8.72
N TYR A 369 2.93 -4.75 9.90
CA TYR A 369 3.24 -5.42 11.16
C TYR A 369 2.61 -6.81 11.24
N ARG A 370 1.35 -6.96 10.83
CA ARG A 370 0.64 -8.27 10.82
C ARG A 370 1.24 -9.27 9.84
N ASN A 371 1.84 -8.78 8.76
CA ASN A 371 2.51 -9.60 7.75
C ASN A 371 4.01 -9.74 8.01
N GLU A 372 4.46 -9.53 9.25
CA GLU A 372 5.85 -9.71 9.70
C GLU A 372 6.89 -8.78 9.02
N HIS A 373 6.44 -7.78 8.26
CA HIS A 373 7.27 -6.72 7.68
C HIS A 373 7.54 -5.61 8.71
N ILE A 374 8.20 -5.97 9.82
CA ILE A 374 8.34 -5.13 11.01
C ILE A 374 9.12 -3.83 10.72
N SER A 375 10.13 -3.88 9.85
CA SER A 375 10.94 -2.71 9.48
C SER A 375 10.11 -1.65 8.73
N GLN A 376 9.28 -2.08 7.77
CA GLN A 376 8.38 -1.19 7.03
C GLN A 376 7.35 -0.57 7.97
N ALA A 377 6.72 -1.37 8.86
CA ALA A 377 5.79 -0.86 9.86
C ALA A 377 6.43 0.20 10.77
N HIS A 378 7.63 -0.08 11.28
CA HIS A 378 8.40 0.83 12.12
C HIS A 378 8.66 2.19 11.44
N SER A 379 9.16 2.18 10.20
CA SER A 379 9.47 3.41 9.46
C SER A 379 8.24 4.31 9.22
N ILE A 380 7.06 3.72 9.00
CA ILE A 380 5.82 4.47 8.84
C ILE A 380 5.40 5.11 10.16
N TRP A 381 5.44 4.37 11.28
CA TRP A 381 5.11 4.95 12.58
C TRP A 381 6.10 6.03 13.02
N GLU A 382 7.39 5.87 12.75
CA GLU A 382 8.39 6.92 12.97
C GLU A 382 8.08 8.18 12.15
N TYR A 383 7.70 8.02 10.88
CA TYR A 383 7.23 9.14 10.05
C TYR A 383 5.99 9.81 10.64
N LEU A 384 5.01 9.02 11.11
CA LEU A 384 3.79 9.56 11.72
C LEU A 384 4.08 10.30 13.03
N LEU A 385 5.07 9.90 13.82
CA LEU A 385 5.51 10.66 15.01
C LEU A 385 6.19 11.98 14.67
N ARG A 386 6.80 12.12 13.47
CA ARG A 386 7.25 13.43 12.98
C ARG A 386 6.08 14.33 12.57
N VAL A 387 4.96 13.75 12.17
CA VAL A 387 3.73 14.48 11.85
C VAL A 387 2.99 14.87 13.12
N ASP A 388 2.81 13.95 14.07
CA ASP A 388 2.15 14.19 15.36
C ASP A 388 2.96 13.60 16.52
N PRO A 389 3.89 14.37 17.11
CA PRO A 389 4.78 13.89 18.17
C PRO A 389 4.07 13.45 19.46
N ASN A 390 2.85 13.94 19.67
CA ASN A 390 2.06 13.73 20.88
C ASN A 390 1.10 12.53 20.75
N ASN A 391 1.14 11.80 19.64
CA ASN A 391 0.28 10.64 19.43
C ASN A 391 0.79 9.42 20.24
N SER A 392 0.25 9.24 21.44
CA SER A 392 0.63 8.15 22.35
C SER A 392 0.36 6.76 21.76
N SER A 393 -0.72 6.60 21.00
CA SER A 393 -1.06 5.33 20.35
C SER A 393 0.00 4.91 19.33
N ILE A 394 0.40 5.81 18.43
CA ILE A 394 1.43 5.54 17.42
C ILE A 394 2.79 5.30 18.10
N ARG A 395 3.11 6.04 19.17
CA ARG A 395 4.34 5.83 19.95
C ARG A 395 4.43 4.42 20.52
N LEU A 396 3.36 3.93 21.16
CA LEU A 396 3.32 2.55 21.69
C LEU A 396 3.51 1.50 20.60
N LYS A 397 2.98 1.72 19.39
CA LYS A 397 3.18 0.82 18.24
C LYS A 397 4.63 0.86 17.75
N GLN A 398 5.23 2.03 17.64
CA GLN A 398 6.64 2.21 17.24
C GLN A 398 7.61 1.60 18.26
N ASP A 399 7.39 1.80 19.56
CA ASP A 399 8.19 1.17 20.63
C ASP A 399 8.09 -0.36 20.55
N ARG A 400 6.90 -0.89 20.24
CA ARG A 400 6.69 -2.33 20.07
C ARG A 400 7.47 -2.88 18.87
N SER A 401 7.37 -2.25 17.69
CA SER A 401 8.15 -2.71 16.54
C SER A 401 9.65 -2.57 16.76
N GLN A 402 10.10 -1.54 17.47
CA GLN A 402 11.51 -1.38 17.84
C GLN A 402 12.01 -2.56 18.66
N ARG A 403 11.28 -2.96 19.72
CA ARG A 403 11.64 -4.14 20.52
C ARG A 403 11.67 -5.42 19.69
N VAL A 404 10.74 -5.59 18.75
CA VAL A 404 10.74 -6.75 17.85
C VAL A 404 11.97 -6.73 16.93
N LEU A 405 12.34 -5.57 16.38
CA LEU A 405 13.57 -5.42 15.57
C LEU A 405 14.84 -5.72 16.39
N GLU A 406 14.92 -5.24 17.62
CA GLU A 406 16.02 -5.52 18.55
C GLU A 406 16.09 -7.00 18.89
N ASN A 407 14.97 -7.65 19.20
CA ASN A 407 14.93 -9.09 19.44
C ASN A 407 15.34 -9.89 18.19
N MET A 408 14.87 -9.50 17.00
CA MET A 408 15.30 -10.15 15.75
C MET A 408 16.80 -9.95 15.50
N ARG A 409 17.39 -8.82 15.90
CA ARG A 409 18.84 -8.59 15.83
C ARG A 409 19.57 -9.45 16.85
N ALA A 410 19.12 -9.45 18.10
CA ALA A 410 19.68 -10.26 19.17
C ALA A 410 19.64 -11.75 18.80
N LEU A 411 18.53 -12.27 18.26
CA LEU A 411 18.46 -13.67 17.80
C LEU A 411 19.42 -13.98 16.64
N ARG A 412 19.78 -13.00 15.81
CA ARG A 412 20.81 -13.18 14.78
C ARG A 412 22.23 -13.15 15.36
N GLU A 413 22.45 -12.39 16.43
CA GLU A 413 23.75 -12.24 17.10
C GLU A 413 24.02 -13.34 18.13
N GLU A 414 23.00 -13.71 18.91
CA GLU A 414 22.94 -14.81 19.87
C GLU A 414 22.77 -16.17 19.20
N GLN A 415 22.43 -16.24 17.90
CA GLN A 415 22.64 -17.46 17.15
C GLN A 415 24.12 -17.80 17.26
N PRO A 416 24.49 -18.82 18.06
CA PRO A 416 25.86 -18.91 18.49
C PRO A 416 26.70 -19.26 17.27
N ARG A 417 27.74 -18.47 17.01
CA ARG A 417 28.89 -18.98 16.25
C ARG A 417 29.51 -20.23 16.92
N ASN A 418 29.07 -20.57 18.15
CA ASN A 418 29.68 -21.54 19.05
C ASN A 418 28.81 -22.72 19.57
N SER A 419 27.54 -22.93 19.18
CA SER A 419 26.68 -23.89 19.94
C SER A 419 26.75 -25.36 19.56
N LEU A 420 27.76 -25.76 18.79
CA LEU A 420 28.07 -27.18 18.61
C LEU A 420 29.54 -27.49 18.84
N ALA A 421 30.34 -26.43 18.94
CA ALA A 421 31.74 -26.49 19.19
C ALA A 421 32.02 -26.73 20.67
N ASP A 422 31.43 -25.92 21.54
CA ASP A 422 31.86 -25.87 22.94
C ASP A 422 31.09 -26.87 23.81
N ALA A 423 29.96 -27.41 23.31
CA ALA A 423 29.19 -28.46 23.98
C ALA A 423 29.81 -29.86 23.90
N ILE A 424 30.93 -30.06 23.19
CA ILE A 424 31.57 -31.38 22.99
C ILE A 424 32.95 -31.47 23.68
N GLU A 425 33.40 -30.41 24.35
CA GLU A 425 34.61 -30.41 25.18
C GLU A 425 34.32 -30.39 26.70
N ALA A 426 33.14 -30.86 27.14
CA ALA A 426 32.93 -31.15 28.56
C ALA A 426 33.46 -32.57 28.88
N PRO A 427 34.39 -32.72 29.83
CA PRO A 427 35.04 -34.00 30.13
C PRO A 427 34.20 -34.88 31.05
N SER A 428 33.90 -36.09 30.60
CA SER A 428 33.72 -37.29 31.42
C SER A 428 33.95 -38.52 30.57
#